data_AF-A0A3D2Q0G2-F1
#
_entry.id   AF-A0A3D2Q0G2-F1
#
_cell.length_a   1.000
_cell.length_b   1.000
_cell.length_c   1.000
_cell.angle_alpha   90.00
_cell.angle_beta   90.00
_cell.angle_gamma   90.00
#
_symmetry.space_group_name_H-M   'P 1'
#
loop_
_entity.id
_entity.type
_entity.pdbx_description
1 polymer ?
#
loop_
_entity_poly.entity_id
_entity_poly.type
_entity_poly.pdbx_seq_one_letter_code
_entity_poly.pdbx_strand_id
1 'polypeptide(L)' 'MLYAVISQDIENSLEKRIAVRPAHIERLNILKNEGRLILAGPHPAIDNNEPGEAGFTGSLVVAEFDSLADAQAWA' A
#
# COMPACT_ATOMS: atom_id res chain seq x y z
N MET A 1 -0.65 -16.77 -7.63
CA MET A 1 -1.77 -16.03 -8.30
C MET A 1 -1.68 -14.54 -7.96
N LEU A 2 -2.03 -13.64 -8.88
CA LEU A 2 -2.02 -12.20 -8.62
C LEU A 2 -3.28 -11.74 -7.88
N TYR A 3 -3.09 -10.89 -6.88
CA TYR A 3 -4.17 -10.24 -6.13
C TYR A 3 -3.96 -8.74 -6.10
N ALA A 4 -5.06 -7.98 -6.13
CA ALA A 4 -5.07 -6.54 -5.94
C ALA A 4 -5.59 -6.20 -4.54
N VAL A 5 -4.76 -5.56 -3.73
CA VAL A 5 -5.13 -5.01 -2.42
C VAL A 5 -5.36 -3.52 -2.59
N ILE A 6 -6.61 -3.10 -2.42
CA ILE A 6 -7.05 -1.70 -2.54
C ILE A 6 -7.47 -1.23 -1.16
N SER A 7 -6.65 -0.38 -0.56
CA SER A 7 -6.89 0.16 0.78
C SER A 7 -7.47 1.57 0.69
N GLN A 8 -8.30 1.92 1.66
CA GLN A 8 -8.80 3.27 1.89
C GLN A 8 -8.26 3.80 3.21
N ASP A 9 -7.74 5.02 3.20
CA ASP A 9 -7.31 5.68 4.42
C ASP A 9 -8.53 6.16 5.22
N ILE A 10 -8.36 6.20 6.54
CA ILE A 10 -9.34 6.81 7.43
C ILE A 10 -9.23 8.33 7.30
N GLU A 11 -10.35 9.04 7.42
CA GLU A 11 -10.34 10.50 7.40
C GLU A 11 -9.38 11.08 8.45
N ASN A 12 -8.62 12.11 8.08
CA ASN A 12 -7.63 12.78 8.93
C ASN A 12 -6.52 11.85 9.48
N SER A 13 -6.14 10.78 8.77
CA SER A 13 -5.10 9.84 9.22
C SER A 13 -3.68 10.09 8.68
N LEU A 14 -3.41 11.25 8.08
CA LEU A 14 -2.13 11.53 7.42
C LEU A 14 -0.92 11.36 8.35
N GLU A 15 -0.99 11.87 9.58
CA GLU A 15 0.10 11.72 10.57
C GLU A 15 0.38 10.25 10.89
N LYS A 16 -0.68 9.45 11.09
CA LYS A 16 -0.56 8.01 11.33
C LYS A 16 0.07 7.30 10.12
N ARG A 17 -0.36 7.65 8.91
CA ARG A 17 0.19 7.11 7.66
C ARG A 17 1.70 7.37 7.55
N ILE A 18 2.14 8.59 7.85
CA ILE A 18 3.56 8.97 7.84
C ILE A 18 4.34 8.15 8.87
N ALA A 19 3.81 8.02 10.09
CA ALA A 19 4.48 7.29 11.16
C ALA A 19 4.69 5.79 10.84
N VAL A 20 3.71 5.13 10.20
CA VAL A 20 3.80 3.70 9.86
C VAL A 20 4.47 3.43 8.51
N ARG A 21 4.72 4.48 7.71
CA ARG A 21 5.27 4.35 6.35
C ARG A 21 6.55 3.50 6.29
N PRO A 22 7.56 3.65 7.19
CA PRO A 22 8.76 2.82 7.13
C PRO A 22 8.47 1.33 7.22
N ALA A 23 7.63 0.91 8.17
CA ALA A 23 7.24 -0.49 8.35
C ALA A 23 6.42 -1.02 7.16
N HIS A 24 5.54 -0.19 6.60
CA HIS A 24 4.79 -0.54 5.39
C HIS A 24 5.72 -0.78 4.18
N ILE A 25 6.71 0.09 3.98
CA ILE A 25 7.70 -0.05 2.90
C ILE A 25 8.56 -1.31 3.06
N GLU A 26 8.91 -1.69 4.30
CA GLU A 26 9.66 -2.91 4.57
C GLU A 26 8.88 -4.16 4.12
N ARG A 27 7.58 -4.24 4.42
CA ARG A 27 6.70 -5.33 3.94
C ARG A 27 6.67 -5.43 2.41
N LEU A 28 6.66 -4.28 1.70
CA LEU A 28 6.70 -4.25 0.24
C LEU A 28 8.06 -4.67 -0.31
N ASN A 29 9.16 -4.30 0.35
CA ASN A 29 10.50 -4.70 -0.05
C ASN A 29 10.70 -6.22 0.09
N ILE A 30 10.08 -6.87 1.07
CA ILE A 30 10.07 -8.35 1.19
C ILE A 30 9.44 -8.95 -0.07
N LEU A 31 8.22 -8.54 -0.44
CA LEU A 31 7.56 -9.02 -1.66
C LEU A 31 8.37 -8.72 -2.93
N LYS A 32 9.04 -7.56 -2.99
CA LYS A 32 9.90 -7.18 -4.11
C LYS A 32 11.11 -8.12 -4.21
N ASN A 33 11.76 -8.40 -3.09
CA ASN A 33 12.94 -9.27 -3.04
C ASN A 33 12.59 -10.73 -3.37
N GLU A 34 11.37 -11.16 -3.05
CA GLU A 34 10.82 -12.46 -3.45
C GLU A 34 10.39 -12.52 -4.93
N GLY A 35 10.45 -11.40 -5.67
CA GLY A 35 9.97 -11.31 -7.05
C GLY A 35 8.45 -11.35 -7.20
N ARG A 36 7.71 -11.15 -6.10
CA ARG A 36 6.24 -11.28 -6.03
C ARG A 36 5.50 -9.95 -6.17
N LEU A 37 6.18 -8.82 -6.01
CA LEU A 37 5.58 -7.49 -6.14
C LEU A 37 5.55 -7.03 -7.61
N ILE A 38 4.36 -6.75 -8.13
CA ILE A 38 4.17 -6.22 -9.50
C ILE A 38 4.17 -4.69 -9.47
N LEU A 39 3.35 -4.09 -8.60
CA LEU A 39 3.32 -2.65 -8.36
C LEU A 39 2.77 -2.35 -6.98
N ALA A 40 3.18 -1.22 -6.41
CA ALA A 40 2.56 -0.64 -5.23
C ALA A 40 2.67 0.89 -5.27
N GLY A 41 1.64 1.58 -4.78
CA GLY A 41 1.64 3.04 -4.73
C GLY A 41 0.50 3.61 -3.89
N PRO A 42 0.66 4.83 -3.38
CA PRO A 42 -0.41 5.54 -2.69
C PRO A 42 -1.45 6.11 -3.68
N HIS A 43 -2.64 6.45 -3.19
CA HIS A 43 -3.61 7.27 -3.91
C HIS A 43 -3.56 8.72 -3.38
N PRO A 44 -2.88 9.65 -4.07
CA PRO A 44 -2.93 11.07 -3.68
C PRO A 44 -4.35 11.61 -3.65
N ALA A 45 -4.67 12.49 -2.69
CA ALA A 45 -5.99 13.11 -2.60
C ALA A 45 -6.24 14.19 -3.65
N ILE A 46 -5.18 14.66 -4.30
CA ILE A 46 -5.17 15.64 -5.39
C ILE A 46 -4.27 15.14 -6.51
N ASP A 47 -4.36 15.72 -7.70
CA ASP A 47 -3.53 15.36 -8.86
C ASP A 47 -2.08 15.86 -8.70
N ASN A 48 -1.36 15.29 -7.73
CA ASN A 48 0.03 15.58 -7.41
C ASN A 48 0.65 14.39 -6.64
N ASN A 49 1.85 13.95 -7.02
CA ASN A 49 2.59 12.89 -6.33
C ASN A 49 3.01 13.27 -4.90
N GLU A 50 3.15 14.57 -4.62
CA GLU A 50 3.50 15.13 -3.31
C GLU A 50 2.35 16.02 -2.82
N PRO A 51 1.23 15.43 -2.35
CA PRO A 51 -0.01 16.17 -2.07
C PRO A 51 0.05 17.08 -0.83
N GLY A 52 1.17 17.12 -0.11
CA GLY A 52 1.33 17.92 1.11
C GLY A 52 0.26 17.58 2.14
N GLU A 53 -0.37 18.61 2.70
CA GLU A 53 -1.44 18.48 3.70
C GLU A 53 -2.72 17.85 3.17
N ALA A 54 -2.96 17.90 1.84
CA ALA A 54 -4.11 17.21 1.24
C ALA A 54 -4.02 15.69 1.42
N GLY A 55 -2.80 15.17 1.60
CA GLY A 55 -2.56 13.78 1.96
C GLY A 55 -3.03 12.80 0.89
N PHE A 56 -3.49 11.64 1.35
CA PHE A 56 -3.76 10.47 0.51
C PHE A 56 -5.07 9.81 0.95
N THR A 57 -5.73 9.15 0.01
CA THR A 57 -7.04 8.49 0.24
C THR A 57 -6.93 6.97 0.35
N GLY A 58 -5.73 6.41 0.15
CA GLY A 58 -5.53 4.97 0.16
C GLY A 58 -4.23 4.52 -0.48
N SER A 59 -4.21 3.26 -0.91
CA SER A 59 -3.10 2.64 -1.63
C SER A 59 -3.59 1.50 -2.52
N LEU A 60 -2.79 1.16 -3.52
CA LEU A 60 -2.91 -0.04 -4.34
C LEU A 60 -1.63 -0.88 -4.20
N VAL A 61 -1.80 -2.18 -4.02
CA VAL A 61 -0.73 -3.18 -4.13
C VAL A 61 -1.20 -4.30 -5.04
N VAL A 62 -0.40 -4.67 -6.03
CA VAL A 62 -0.59 -5.88 -6.84
C VAL A 62 0.59 -6.80 -6.61
N ALA A 63 0.32 -7.97 -6.05
CA ALA A 63 1.34 -8.94 -5.70
C ALA A 63 0.85 -10.39 -5.83
N GLU A 64 1.80 -11.31 -5.89
CA GLU A 64 1.54 -12.74 -5.97
C GLU A 64 1.37 -13.37 -4.58
N PHE A 65 0.28 -14.14 -4.41
CA PHE A 65 0.04 -15.00 -3.25
C PHE A 65 -0.39 -16.42 -3.67
N ASP A 66 -0.17 -17.38 -2.78
CA ASP A 66 -0.53 -18.79 -3.00
C ASP A 66 -2.05 -18.99 -2.94
N SER A 67 -2.73 -18.23 -2.06
CA SER A 67 -4.18 -18.27 -1.90
C SER A 67 -4.77 -16.90 -1.53
N LEU A 68 -6.10 -16.78 -1.61
CA LEU A 68 -6.82 -15.59 -1.17
C LEU A 68 -6.65 -15.37 0.34
N ALA A 69 -6.60 -16.46 1.12
CA ALA A 69 -6.39 -16.38 2.56
C ALA A 69 -5.03 -15.77 2.90
N ASP A 70 -3.98 -16.14 2.16
CA ASP A 70 -2.64 -15.55 2.35
C ASP A 70 -2.61 -14.07 1.96
N ALA A 71 -3.30 -13.70 0.87
CA ALA A 71 -3.44 -12.31 0.45
C ALA A 71 -4.18 -11.46 1.50
N GLN A 72 -5.25 -11.99 2.09
CA GLN A 72 -6.03 -11.34 3.15
C GLN A 72 -5.27 -11.24 4.47
N ALA A 73 -4.51 -12.26 4.85
CA ALA A 73 -3.68 -12.24 6.05
C ALA A 73 -2.50 -11.28 5.92
N TRP A 74 -1.99 -11.11 4.69
CA TRP A 74 -0.96 -10.11 4.42
C TRP A 74 -1.53 -8.69 4.46
N ALA A 75 -2.64 -8.41 3.78
CA ALA A 75 -3.19 -7.06 3.60
C ALA A 75 -3.38 -6.28 4.91
#